data_AF-A0A920QIW5-F1
#
_entry.id   AF-A0A920QIW5-F1
#
_cell.length_a   1.000
_cell.length_b   1.000
_cell.length_c   1.000
_cell.angle_alpha   90.00
_cell.angle_beta   90.00
_cell.angle_gamma   90.00
#
_symmetry.space_group_name_H-M   'P 1'
#
loop_
_entity.id
_entity.type
_entity.pdbx_description
1 polymer ?
#
loop_
_entity_poly.entity_id
_entity_poly.type
_entity_poly.pdbx_seq_one_letter_code
_entity_poly.pdbx_strand_id
1 'polypeptide(L)'
;MVTILVFAASGAIAGIAGFSEVTGIHYRLQQNISIGYGYTGIIVAWLARNHPLGIILSAFFMSIVFVSAEVLQIEYGLPISMVYLYQGIILFTVLGSEIFTEYRLRMTRRLVPTETGKNPHL
;
A
#
# COMPACT_ATOMS: atom_id res chain seq x y z
N MET A 1 24.74 -4.67 -14.05
CA MET A 1 25.54 -4.20 -12.91
C MET A 1 24.73 -3.31 -11.97
N VAL A 2 24.05 -2.27 -12.48
CA VAL A 2 23.23 -1.34 -11.67
C VAL A 2 22.15 -2.05 -10.83
N THR A 3 21.48 -3.08 -11.39
CA THR A 3 20.43 -3.84 -10.69
C THR A 3 20.94 -4.48 -9.40
N ILE A 4 22.12 -5.10 -9.42
CA ILE A 4 22.71 -5.75 -8.25
C ILE A 4 23.00 -4.72 -7.15
N LEU A 5 23.47 -3.54 -7.53
CA LEU A 5 23.77 -2.45 -6.60
C LEU A 5 22.49 -1.94 -5.92
N VAL A 6 21.39 -1.82 -6.67
CA VAL A 6 20.07 -1.45 -6.12
C VAL A 6 19.56 -2.51 -5.15
N PHE A 7 19.62 -3.81 -5.50
CA PHE A 7 19.22 -4.89 -4.60
C PHE A 7 20.08 -4.95 -3.33
N ALA A 8 21.39 -4.74 -3.44
CA ALA A 8 22.28 -4.71 -2.29
C ALA A 8 21.97 -3.50 -1.38
N ALA A 9 21.75 -2.32 -1.95
CA ALA A 9 21.42 -1.11 -1.19
C ALA A 9 20.05 -1.20 -0.51
N SER A 10 19.01 -1.66 -1.21
CA SER A 10 17.68 -1.82 -0.63
C SER A 10 17.65 -2.90 0.45
N GLY A 11 18.36 -4.01 0.24
CA GLY A 11 18.53 -5.07 1.23
C GLY A 11 19.24 -4.57 2.50
N ALA A 12 20.27 -3.72 2.35
CA ALA A 12 20.96 -3.12 3.48
C ALA A 12 20.03 -2.21 4.31
N ILE A 13 19.22 -1.36 3.65
CA ILE A 13 18.26 -0.47 4.32
C ILE A 13 17.18 -1.28 5.04
N ALA A 14 16.60 -2.28 4.38
CA ALA A 14 15.60 -3.16 4.99
C ALA A 14 16.16 -3.94 6.18
N GLY A 15 17.42 -4.40 6.09
CA GLY A 15 18.13 -5.06 7.18
C GLY A 15 18.33 -4.16 8.39
N ILE A 16 18.73 -2.89 8.17
CA ILE A 16 18.91 -1.91 9.26
C ILE A 16 17.57 -1.60 9.94
N ALA A 17 16.49 -1.48 9.17
CA ALA A 17 15.15 -1.27 9.72
C ALA A 17 14.75 -2.42 10.66
N GLY A 18 14.86 -3.68 10.20
CA GLY A 18 14.55 -4.84 11.05
C GLY A 18 15.48 -4.98 12.26
N PHE A 19 16.78 -4.68 12.10
CA PHE A 19 17.73 -4.66 13.21
C PHE A 19 17.33 -3.65 14.29
N SER A 20 16.91 -2.45 13.88
CA SER A 20 16.48 -1.39 14.82
C SER A 20 15.25 -1.78 15.63
N GLU A 21 14.30 -2.50 15.03
CA GLU A 21 13.09 -2.97 15.70
C GLU A 21 13.39 -4.07 16.74
N VAL A 22 14.22 -5.05 16.37
CA VAL A 22 14.59 -6.17 17.27
C VAL A 22 15.43 -5.69 18.45
N THR A 23 16.41 -4.82 18.21
CA THR A 23 17.32 -4.33 19.25
C THR A 23 16.70 -3.25 20.12
N GLY A 24 15.76 -2.46 19.60
CA GLY A 24 15.11 -1.38 20.33
C GLY A 24 13.91 -1.79 21.17
N ILE A 25 13.04 -2.67 20.67
CA ILE A 25 11.76 -2.97 21.32
C ILE A 25 11.77 -4.32 22.05
N HIS A 26 12.20 -5.38 21.37
CA HIS A 26 12.03 -6.74 21.90
C HIS A 26 13.15 -7.16 22.86
N TYR A 27 14.35 -6.54 22.79
CA TYR A 27 15.57 -6.83 23.59
C TYR A 27 16.00 -8.31 23.65
N ARG A 28 15.28 -9.21 22.95
CA ARG A 28 15.43 -10.66 22.89
C ARG A 28 14.90 -11.11 21.52
N LEU A 29 15.56 -12.10 20.94
CA LEU A 29 15.12 -12.71 19.69
C LEU A 29 13.87 -13.57 19.97
N GLN A 30 12.69 -12.98 19.87
CA GLN A 30 11.44 -13.74 19.95
C GLN A 30 11.23 -14.52 18.65
N GLN A 31 10.63 -15.71 18.73
CA GLN A 31 10.37 -16.54 17.55
C GLN A 31 9.32 -15.92 16.59
N ASN A 32 8.74 -14.79 16.99
CA ASN A 32 7.61 -14.11 16.36
C ASN A 32 7.90 -12.62 16.12
N ILE A 33 9.13 -12.27 15.71
CA ILE A 33 9.56 -10.88 15.46
C ILE A 33 8.75 -10.20 14.34
N SER A 34 8.27 -10.96 13.35
CA SER A 34 7.58 -10.39 12.19
C SER A 34 6.33 -11.17 11.82
N ILE A 35 5.37 -11.25 12.74
CA ILE A 35 4.06 -11.80 12.40
C ILE A 35 3.26 -10.76 11.61
N GLY A 36 3.44 -10.73 10.28
CA GLY A 36 2.54 -10.02 9.37
C GLY A 36 2.94 -8.60 8.94
N TYR A 37 4.08 -8.06 9.38
CA TYR A 37 4.54 -6.73 8.93
C TYR A 37 4.74 -6.64 7.41
N GLY A 38 5.12 -7.74 6.75
CA GLY A 38 5.20 -7.80 5.28
C GLY A 38 3.83 -7.61 4.61
N TYR A 39 2.77 -8.18 5.19
CA TYR A 39 1.40 -8.03 4.67
C TYR A 39 0.92 -6.59 4.81
N THR A 40 1.15 -6.00 6.00
CA THR A 40 0.90 -4.57 6.25
C THR A 40 1.69 -3.69 5.27
N GLY A 41 2.95 -4.03 4.98
CA GLY A 41 3.80 -3.31 4.04
C GLY A 41 3.25 -3.26 2.61
N ILE A 42 2.62 -4.35 2.14
CA ILE A 42 1.94 -4.38 0.84
C ILE A 42 0.80 -3.35 0.81
N ILE A 43 0.00 -3.29 1.88
CA ILE A 43 -1.13 -2.35 2.00
C ILE A 43 -0.63 -0.91 1.95
N VAL A 44 0.44 -0.61 2.69
CA VAL A 44 1.07 0.72 2.70
C VAL A 44 1.58 1.11 1.31
N ALA A 45 2.24 0.19 0.60
CA ALA A 45 2.77 0.45 -0.73
C ALA A 45 1.67 0.79 -1.75
N TRP A 46 0.56 0.05 -1.70
CA TRP A 46 -0.63 0.29 -2.53
C TRP A 46 -1.33 1.59 -2.14
N LEU A 47 -1.54 1.83 -0.85
CA LEU A 47 -2.13 3.08 -0.35
C LEU A 47 -1.33 4.32 -0.78
N ALA A 48 0.00 4.19 -0.85
CA ALA A 48 0.91 5.24 -1.30
C ALA A 48 1.05 5.35 -2.83
N ARG A 49 0.37 4.49 -3.61
CA ARG A 49 0.51 4.40 -5.08
C ARG A 49 1.97 4.26 -5.54
N ASN A 50 2.79 3.51 -4.79
CA ASN A 50 4.24 3.35 -4.99
C ASN A 50 5.06 4.67 -5.00
N HIS A 51 4.52 5.77 -4.48
CA HIS A 51 5.26 7.03 -4.37
C HIS A 51 6.11 7.07 -3.09
N PRO A 52 7.44 7.30 -3.17
CA PRO A 52 8.34 7.16 -2.02
C PRO A 52 7.99 8.12 -0.86
N LEU A 53 7.58 9.35 -1.16
CA LEU A 53 7.12 10.29 -0.14
C LEU A 53 5.74 9.92 0.44
N GLY A 54 4.90 9.26 -0.35
CA GLY A 54 3.58 8.80 0.07
C GLY A 54 3.68 7.66 1.09
N ILE A 55 4.68 6.79 0.93
CA ILE A 55 4.91 5.65 1.83
C ILE A 55 5.08 6.08 3.29
N ILE A 56 5.75 7.20 3.56
CA ILE A 56 5.97 7.69 4.92
C ILE A 56 4.63 8.06 5.58
N LEU A 57 3.78 8.80 4.88
CA LEU A 57 2.47 9.22 5.40
C LEU A 57 1.51 8.04 5.53
N SER A 58 1.48 7.16 4.52
CA SER A 58 0.65 5.95 4.52
C SER A 58 1.09 4.97 5.61
N ALA A 59 2.39 4.79 5.85
CA ALA A 59 2.91 3.96 6.93
C ALA A 59 2.49 4.51 8.30
N PHE A 60 2.61 5.83 8.49
CA PHE A 60 2.19 6.46 9.74
C PHE A 60 0.69 6.25 10.02
N PHE A 61 -0.16 6.48 9.01
CA PHE A 61 -1.59 6.23 9.11
C PHE A 61 -1.89 4.74 9.40
N MET A 62 -1.22 3.84 8.70
CA MET A 62 -1.40 2.40 8.89
C MET A 62 -0.97 1.96 10.29
N SER A 63 0.12 2.51 10.84
CA SER A 63 0.56 2.22 12.20
C SER A 63 -0.48 2.64 13.24
N ILE A 64 -1.13 3.79 13.06
CA ILE A 64 -2.23 4.23 13.96
C ILE A 64 -3.37 3.20 13.94
N VAL A 65 -3.80 2.78 12.75
CA VAL A 65 -4.90 1.82 12.60
C VAL A 65 -4.52 0.45 13.17
N PHE A 66 -3.28 0.01 12.93
CA PHE A 66 -2.76 -1.27 13.43
C PHE A 66 -2.74 -1.31 14.96
N VAL A 67 -2.15 -0.30 15.61
CA VAL A 67 -2.10 -0.21 17.08
C VAL A 67 -3.51 -0.11 17.66
N SER A 68 -4.41 0.64 17.01
CA SER A 68 -5.81 0.74 17.44
C SER A 68 -6.53 -0.62 17.39
N ALA A 69 -6.29 -1.41 16.34
CA ALA A 69 -6.86 -2.74 16.20
C ALA A 69 -6.28 -3.74 17.22
N GLU A 70 -4.99 -3.61 17.55
CA GLU A 70 -4.32 -4.42 18.58
C GLU A 70 -4.86 -4.09 19.98
N VAL A 71 -5.07 -2.82 20.30
CA VAL A 71 -5.71 -2.41 21.56
C VAL A 71 -7.12 -2.98 21.68
N LEU A 72 -7.92 -2.91 20.60
CA LEU A 72 -9.26 -3.48 20.57
C LEU A 72 -9.25 -5.00 20.79
N GLN A 73 -8.26 -5.69 20.21
CA GLN A 73 -8.07 -7.11 20.41
C GLN A 73 -7.79 -7.45 21.89
N ILE A 74 -6.89 -6.70 22.52
CA ILE A 74 -6.49 -6.92 23.92
C ILE A 74 -7.65 -6.62 24.88
N GLU A 75 -8.35 -5.50 24.67
CA GLU A 75 -9.37 -5.02 25.60
C GLU A 75 -10.67 -5.84 25.53
N TYR A 76 -11.08 -6.27 24.33
CA TYR A 76 -12.29 -7.09 24.14
C TYR A 76 -12.01 -8.60 24.07
N GLY A 77 -10.75 -9.03 24.25
CA GLY A 77 -10.35 -10.44 24.22
C GLY A 77 -10.63 -11.12 22.87
N LEU A 78 -10.57 -10.37 21.77
CA LEU A 78 -10.85 -10.88 20.43
C LEU A 78 -9.68 -11.74 19.92
N PRO A 79 -9.93 -12.71 19.02
CA PRO A 79 -8.85 -13.48 18.41
C PRO A 79 -8.00 -12.63 17.45
N ILE A 80 -6.73 -13.03 17.27
CA ILE A 80 -5.76 -12.37 16.37
C ILE A 80 -6.25 -12.23 14.93
N SER A 81 -7.11 -13.15 14.49
CA SER A 81 -7.77 -13.12 13.18
C SER A 81 -8.51 -11.81 12.90
N MET A 82 -8.99 -11.10 13.92
CA MET A 82 -9.67 -9.82 13.74
C MET A 82 -8.73 -8.73 13.21
N VAL A 83 -7.47 -8.71 13.65
CA VAL A 83 -6.48 -7.75 13.14
C VAL A 83 -6.19 -7.99 11.66
N TYR A 84 -6.07 -9.25 11.24
CA TYR A 84 -5.92 -9.60 9.83
C TYR A 84 -7.15 -9.26 9.00
N LEU A 85 -8.35 -9.40 9.57
CA LEU A 85 -9.59 -9.02 8.91
C LEU A 85 -9.64 -7.50 8.65
N TYR A 86 -9.24 -6.67 9.62
CA TYR A 86 -9.13 -5.22 9.40
C TYR A 86 -8.12 -4.88 8.30
N GLN A 87 -6.92 -5.49 8.33
CA GLN A 87 -5.93 -5.31 7.27
C GLN A 87 -6.49 -5.69 5.89
N GLY A 88 -7.21 -6.81 5.81
CA GLY A 88 -7.84 -7.28 4.57
C GLY A 88 -8.93 -6.34 4.05
N ILE A 89 -9.79 -5.81 4.92
CA ILE A 89 -10.84 -4.85 4.54
C ILE A 89 -10.23 -3.55 4.01
N ILE A 90 -9.17 -3.05 4.66
CA ILE A 90 -8.46 -1.85 4.21
C ILE A 90 -7.85 -2.11 2.84
N LEU A 91 -7.12 -3.21 2.68
CA LEU A 91 -6.54 -3.59 1.39
C LEU A 91 -7.61 -3.70 0.30
N PHE A 92 -8.72 -4.37 0.59
CA PHE A 92 -9.83 -4.52 -0.35
C PHE A 92 -10.44 -3.18 -0.75
N THR A 93 -10.57 -2.25 0.20
CA THR A 93 -11.07 -0.90 -0.05
C THR A 93 -10.11 -0.10 -0.92
N VAL A 94 -8.80 -0.18 -0.64
CA VAL A 94 -7.75 0.49 -1.43
C VAL A 94 -7.72 -0.07 -2.86
N LEU A 95 -7.70 -1.39 -3.00
CA LEU A 95 -7.75 -2.07 -4.30
C LEU A 95 -9.03 -1.72 -5.08
N GLY A 96 -10.18 -1.72 -4.42
CA GLY A 96 -11.45 -1.34 -5.02
C GLY A 96 -11.48 0.11 -5.52
N SER A 97 -10.91 1.04 -4.73
CA SER A 97 -10.77 2.44 -5.15
C SER A 97 -9.82 2.61 -6.33
N GLU A 98 -8.76 1.80 -6.39
CA GLU A 98 -7.80 1.85 -7.50
C GLU A 98 -8.43 1.34 -8.80
N ILE A 99 -9.18 0.22 -8.74
CA ILE A 99 -9.99 -0.27 -9.86
C ILE A 99 -10.93 0.83 -10.36
N PHE A 100 -11.64 1.53 -9.46
CA PHE A 100 -12.57 2.60 -9.84
C PHE A 100 -11.87 3.82 -10.47
N THR A 101 -10.63 4.10 -10.08
CA THR A 101 -9.85 5.25 -10.58
C THR A 101 -9.16 4.93 -11.92
N GLU A 102 -8.71 3.69 -12.11
CA GLU A 102 -8.04 3.23 -13.33
C GLU A 102 -9.05 2.85 -14.42
N TYR A 103 -10.20 2.27 -14.06
CA TYR A 103 -11.40 2.17 -14.90
C TYR A 103 -12.19 3.49 -14.93
N ARG A 104 -11.51 4.63 -14.93
CA ARG A 104 -12.17 5.92 -15.19
C ARG A 104 -12.96 5.77 -16.48
N LEU A 105 -14.29 5.75 -16.32
CA LEU A 105 -15.30 5.85 -17.36
C LEU A 105 -14.78 6.78 -18.44
N ARG A 106 -14.21 6.20 -19.49
CA ARG A 106 -13.83 6.93 -20.69
C ARG A 106 -15.16 7.23 -21.35
N MET A 107 -15.85 8.26 -20.85
CA MET A 107 -16.96 8.90 -21.52
C MET A 107 -16.34 9.57 -22.75
N THR A 108 -16.01 8.75 -23.74
CA THR A 108 -15.62 9.18 -25.07
C THR A 108 -16.86 9.89 -25.60
N ARG A 109 -16.91 11.20 -25.38
CA ARG A 109 -17.76 12.08 -26.15
C ARG A 109 -17.30 11.88 -27.59
N ARG A 110 -18.01 11.04 -28.35
CA ARG A 110 -17.83 10.90 -29.78
C ARG A 110 -17.99 12.30 -30.35
N LEU A 111 -16.87 12.92 -30.71
CA LEU A 111 -16.86 14.10 -31.56
C LEU A 111 -17.35 13.58 -32.91
N VAL A 112 -18.59 13.93 -33.23
CA VAL A 112 -19.16 13.75 -34.57
C VAL A 112 -18.21 14.46 -35.54
N PRO A 113 -17.58 13.76 -36.49
CA PRO A 113 -16.82 14.41 -37.53
C PRO A 113 -17.81 15.23 -38.35
N THR A 114 -17.69 16.56 -38.28
CA THR A 114 -18.30 17.42 -39.30
C THR A 114 -17.58 17.12 -40.59
N GLU A 115 -18.19 16.30 -41.44
CA GLU A 115 -17.79 16.22 -42.84
C GLU A 115 -17.90 17.63 -43.41
N THR A 116 -16.75 18.29 -43.52
CA THR A 116 -16.57 19.44 -44.40
C THR A 116 -16.71 18.91 -45.82
N GLY A 117 -17.96 18.79 -46.25
CA GLY A 117 -18.36 18.62 -47.64
C GLY A 117 -17.93 19.84 -48.43
N LYS A 118 -16.69 19.80 -48.90
CA LYS A 118 -16.33 20.02 -50.30
C LYS A 118 -17.14 21.12 -50.98
N ASN A 119 -16.61 22.35 -50.92
CA ASN A 119 -16.84 23.35 -51.96
C ASN A 119 -16.43 22.73 -53.30
N PRO A 120 -17.35 22.49 -54.24
CA PRO A 120 -16.96 22.20 -55.61
C PRO A 120 -16.65 23.54 -56.27
N HIS A 121 -15.46 23.62 -56.84
CA HIS A 121 -15.07 24.64 -57.79
C HIS A 121 -16.17 24.91 -58.82
N LEU A 122 -16.72 26.12 -58.80
CA LEU A 122 -17.24 26.90 -59.93
C LEU A 122 -17.20 28.38 -59.52
#